data_AF-A0A1H4BMJ9-F1
#
_entry.id   AF-A0A1H4BMJ9-F1
#
_cell.length_a   1.000
_cell.length_b   1.000
_cell.length_c   1.000
_cell.angle_alpha   90.00
_cell.angle_beta   90.00
_cell.angle_gamma   90.00
#
_symmetry.space_group_name_H-M   'P 1'
#
loop_
_entity.id
_entity.type
_entity.pdbx_description
1 polymer ?
#
loop_
_entity_poly.entity_id
_entity_poly.type
_entity_poly.pdbx_seq_one_letter_code
_entity_poly.pdbx_strand_id
1 'polypeptide(L)'
;MIPPWDANVTKMNPTEFELWVKSLLESSGEQLKDLQFLHDEKIENRDGTFQIDVTARFKAFGGDYLLLIECKHHKNPIKREIVQALRDKVSVLGAQKGMIFATVGFQKGAIQYARQHGIALVRVADGKTSYETRSADGHHEPPSWVEIPKYIGWLTQEKEDGAIGMSSVAPGETEYFVDIFKQ
;
A
#
# COMPACT_ATOMS: atom_id res chain seq x y z
N MET A 1 -18.84 11.38 0.10
CA MET A 1 -19.54 10.08 0.03
C MET A 1 -18.48 9.01 0.18
N ILE A 2 -18.62 8.11 1.14
CA ILE A 2 -17.56 7.14 1.43
C ILE A 2 -17.74 5.92 0.49
N PRO A 3 -16.76 5.56 -0.37
CA PRO A 3 -16.96 4.49 -1.34
C PRO A 3 -17.29 3.16 -0.65
N PRO A 4 -18.15 2.31 -1.23
CA PRO A 4 -18.57 1.06 -0.60
C PRO A 4 -17.35 0.19 -0.25
N TRP A 5 -17.22 -0.11 1.03
CA TRP A 5 -16.00 -0.66 1.65
C TRP A 5 -15.86 -2.17 1.54
N ASP A 6 -16.87 -2.86 1.01
CA ASP A 6 -17.08 -4.27 1.32
C ASP A 6 -16.90 -5.22 0.13
N ALA A 7 -16.64 -4.72 -1.07
CA ALA A 7 -16.38 -5.56 -2.23
C ALA A 7 -14.89 -5.64 -2.55
N ASN A 8 -14.39 -6.85 -2.77
CA ASN A 8 -13.10 -7.10 -3.37
C ASN A 8 -13.16 -6.56 -4.81
N VAL A 9 -12.59 -5.38 -5.07
CA VAL A 9 -12.84 -4.63 -6.31
C VAL A 9 -11.91 -5.06 -7.45
N THR A 10 -10.87 -5.83 -7.15
CA THR A 10 -9.86 -6.24 -8.15
C THR A 10 -10.24 -7.57 -8.78
N LYS A 11 -10.20 -7.66 -10.12
CA LYS A 11 -10.30 -8.93 -10.85
C LYS A 11 -8.98 -9.74 -10.85
N MET A 12 -8.00 -9.30 -10.06
CA MET A 12 -6.68 -9.91 -9.95
C MET A 12 -6.74 -11.20 -9.13
N ASN A 13 -5.95 -12.19 -9.50
CA ASN A 13 -5.57 -13.25 -8.57
C ASN A 13 -4.47 -12.75 -7.60
N PRO A 14 -4.14 -13.51 -6.52
CA PRO A 14 -3.14 -13.07 -5.55
C PRO A 14 -1.77 -12.71 -6.15
N THR A 15 -1.24 -13.51 -7.08
CA THR A 15 0.05 -13.24 -7.73
C THR A 15 -0.01 -12.02 -8.65
N GLU A 16 -1.10 -11.85 -9.41
CA GLU A 16 -1.30 -10.64 -10.22
C GLU A 16 -1.38 -9.38 -9.35
N PHE A 17 -1.97 -9.49 -8.17
CA PHE A 17 -2.05 -8.40 -7.21
C PHE A 17 -0.66 -8.00 -6.69
N GLU A 18 0.16 -8.97 -6.28
CA GLU A 18 1.54 -8.75 -5.86
C GLU A 18 2.40 -8.10 -6.95
N LEU A 19 2.31 -8.62 -8.17
CA LEU A 19 3.06 -8.07 -9.32
C LEU A 19 2.58 -6.65 -9.68
N TRP A 20 1.28 -6.36 -9.57
CA TRP A 20 0.78 -5.01 -9.79
C TRP A 20 1.27 -4.03 -8.72
N VAL A 21 1.28 -4.43 -7.45
CA VAL A 21 1.84 -3.60 -6.36
C VAL A 21 3.32 -3.32 -6.60
N LYS A 22 4.08 -4.33 -7.03
CA LYS A 22 5.49 -4.16 -7.42
C LYS A 22 5.63 -3.13 -8.54
N SER A 23 4.87 -3.26 -9.64
CA SER A 23 4.93 -2.31 -10.76
C SER A 23 4.49 -0.90 -10.39
N LEU A 24 3.48 -0.76 -9.50
CA LEU A 24 3.07 0.53 -8.96
C LEU A 24 4.24 1.22 -8.25
N LEU A 25 4.91 0.51 -7.35
CA LEU A 25 6.05 1.05 -6.59
C LEU A 25 7.27 1.33 -7.48
N GLU A 26 7.56 0.44 -8.44
CA GLU A 26 8.63 0.63 -9.42
C GLU A 26 8.47 1.94 -10.20
N SER A 27 7.25 2.23 -10.68
CA SER A 27 6.96 3.42 -11.51
C SER A 27 7.21 4.77 -10.82
N SER A 28 7.39 4.76 -9.51
CA SER A 28 7.41 5.97 -8.69
C SER A 28 8.71 6.14 -7.88
N GLY A 29 9.61 5.16 -8.00
CA GLY A 29 10.92 5.16 -7.38
C GLY A 29 12.07 5.37 -8.37
N GLU A 30 11.82 5.66 -9.64
CA GLU A 30 12.83 5.74 -10.71
C GLU A 30 14.02 6.68 -10.39
N GLN A 31 13.81 7.66 -9.51
CA GLN A 31 14.83 8.60 -9.03
C GLN A 31 15.80 8.02 -7.98
N LEU A 32 15.53 6.85 -7.40
CA LEU A 32 16.35 6.24 -6.35
C LEU A 32 17.52 5.45 -6.95
N LYS A 33 18.71 5.67 -6.38
CA LYS A 33 19.93 4.99 -6.79
C LYS A 33 19.90 3.51 -6.39
N ASP A 34 20.33 2.65 -7.30
CA ASP A 34 20.42 1.20 -7.12
C ASP A 34 19.07 0.58 -6.67
N LEU A 35 17.94 1.16 -7.08
CA LEU A 35 16.62 0.65 -6.71
C LEU A 35 16.36 -0.70 -7.38
N GLN A 36 16.05 -1.69 -6.56
CA GLN A 36 15.71 -3.03 -6.97
C GLN A 36 14.46 -3.50 -6.21
N PHE A 37 13.51 -4.06 -6.96
CA PHE A 37 12.39 -4.80 -6.37
C PHE A 37 12.52 -6.28 -6.66
N LEU A 38 12.28 -7.11 -5.64
CA LEU A 38 12.15 -8.56 -5.78
C LEU A 38 10.74 -8.99 -5.36
N HIS A 39 10.19 -9.94 -6.11
CA HIS A 39 8.90 -10.57 -5.82
C HIS A 39 9.14 -11.95 -5.20
N ASP A 40 8.33 -12.30 -4.19
CA ASP A 40 8.37 -13.58 -3.47
C ASP A 40 9.75 -13.94 -2.89
N GLU A 41 10.38 -12.97 -2.21
CA GLU A 41 11.74 -13.15 -1.69
C GLU A 41 11.73 -13.91 -0.35
N LYS A 42 12.62 -14.89 -0.23
CA LYS A 42 12.95 -15.54 1.04
C LYS A 42 14.23 -14.96 1.61
N ILE A 43 14.13 -14.36 2.78
CA ILE A 43 15.26 -13.75 3.51
C ILE A 43 15.61 -14.65 4.69
N GLU A 44 16.85 -15.14 4.72
CA GLU A 44 17.36 -15.91 5.84
C GLU A 44 17.83 -14.99 6.97
N ASN A 45 17.42 -15.29 8.20
CA ASN A 45 17.83 -14.61 9.41
C ASN A 45 18.11 -15.67 10.51
N ARG A 46 18.77 -15.25 11.60
CA ARG A 46 19.01 -16.11 12.77
C ARG A 46 17.70 -16.62 13.39
N ASP A 47 16.63 -15.84 13.28
CA ASP A 47 15.30 -16.18 13.80
C ASP A 47 14.47 -17.05 12.82
N GLY A 48 15.04 -17.39 11.66
CA GLY A 48 14.43 -18.25 10.65
C GLY A 48 14.33 -17.59 9.27
N THR A 49 13.61 -18.26 8.37
CA THR A 49 13.37 -17.81 7.00
C THR A 49 12.08 -16.99 6.93
N PHE A 50 12.17 -15.79 6.36
CA PHE A 50 11.04 -14.89 6.17
C PHE A 50 10.72 -14.76 4.69
N GLN A 51 9.52 -15.18 4.29
CA GLN A 51 8.98 -14.90 2.96
C GLN A 51 8.28 -13.54 2.97
N ILE A 52 8.62 -12.70 1.99
CA ILE A 52 8.10 -11.36 1.81
C ILE A 52 7.59 -11.22 0.37
N ASP A 53 6.33 -10.82 0.22
CA ASP A 53 5.65 -10.77 -1.08
C ASP A 53 6.39 -9.85 -2.06
N VAL A 54 6.80 -8.65 -1.61
CA VAL A 54 7.69 -7.76 -2.37
C VAL A 54 8.70 -7.10 -1.44
N THR A 55 9.96 -7.02 -1.86
CA THR A 55 10.97 -6.21 -1.19
C THR A 55 11.46 -5.12 -2.10
N ALA A 56 11.88 -4.00 -1.51
CA ALA A 56 12.57 -2.94 -2.21
C ALA A 56 13.90 -2.66 -1.53
N ARG A 57 14.98 -2.60 -2.32
CA ARG A 57 16.31 -2.20 -1.85
C ARG A 57 16.82 -1.05 -2.68
N PHE A 58 17.39 -0.04 -2.03
CA PHE A 58 17.99 1.11 -2.70
C PHE A 58 19.02 1.79 -1.80
N LYS A 59 19.77 2.73 -2.36
CA LYS A 59 20.71 3.55 -1.60
C LYS A 59 20.25 4.99 -1.53
N ALA A 60 20.28 5.55 -0.33
CA ALA A 60 20.05 6.97 -0.08
C ALA A 60 20.98 7.46 1.03
N PHE A 61 21.45 8.70 0.94
CA PHE A 61 22.31 9.32 1.97
C PHE A 61 23.56 8.48 2.36
N GLY A 62 24.06 7.63 1.46
CA GLY A 62 25.21 6.75 1.71
C GLY A 62 24.90 5.46 2.49
N GLY A 63 23.64 5.19 2.81
CA GLY A 63 23.19 3.94 3.45
C GLY A 63 22.33 3.07 2.53
N ASP A 64 22.27 1.78 2.86
CA ASP A 64 21.37 0.81 2.23
C ASP A 64 20.02 0.79 2.95
N TYR A 65 18.94 0.79 2.18
CA TYR A 65 17.57 0.75 2.66
C TYR A 65 16.90 -0.54 2.21
N LEU A 66 16.13 -1.15 3.10
CA LEU A 66 15.25 -2.28 2.84
C LEU A 66 13.82 -1.90 3.23
N LEU A 67 12.88 -2.07 2.31
CA LEU A 67 11.45 -1.98 2.57
C LEU A 67 10.83 -3.36 2.43
N LEU A 68 9.90 -3.69 3.33
CA LEU A 68 9.12 -4.91 3.29
C LEU A 68 7.69 -4.60 2.89
N ILE A 69 7.18 -5.25 1.86
CA ILE A 69 5.83 -5.02 1.35
C ILE A 69 5.06 -6.34 1.38
N GLU A 70 3.95 -6.33 2.09
CA GLU A 70 3.02 -7.46 2.19
C GLU A 70 1.75 -7.15 1.41
N CYS A 71 1.34 -8.08 0.55
CA CYS A 71 0.13 -8.02 -0.23
C CYS A 71 -0.92 -8.92 0.42
N LYS A 72 -2.12 -8.39 0.65
CA LYS A 72 -3.23 -9.10 1.30
C LYS A 72 -4.47 -9.07 0.44
N HIS A 73 -4.59 -10.11 -0.39
CA HIS A 73 -5.76 -10.39 -1.22
C HIS A 73 -6.84 -11.14 -0.42
N HIS A 74 -7.49 -10.43 0.51
CA HIS A 74 -8.45 -10.99 1.46
C HIS A 74 -9.90 -10.68 1.09
N LYS A 75 -10.85 -11.40 1.71
CA LYS A 75 -12.29 -11.10 1.61
C LYS A 75 -12.82 -10.22 2.74
N ASN A 76 -12.10 -10.15 3.86
CA ASN A 76 -12.51 -9.42 5.06
C ASN A 76 -11.44 -8.38 5.43
N PRO A 77 -11.83 -7.28 6.10
CA PRO A 77 -10.89 -6.22 6.48
C PRO A 77 -9.65 -6.75 7.21
N ILE A 78 -8.50 -6.16 6.90
CA ILE A 78 -7.21 -6.53 7.48
C ILE A 78 -7.23 -6.23 8.98
N LYS A 79 -6.94 -7.26 9.77
CA LYS A 79 -6.91 -7.22 11.22
C LYS A 79 -5.57 -6.68 11.73
N ARG A 80 -5.58 -6.19 12.98
CA ARG A 80 -4.39 -5.67 13.67
C ARG A 80 -3.23 -6.68 13.72
N GLU A 81 -3.53 -7.97 13.93
CA GLU A 81 -2.53 -9.05 14.01
C GLU A 81 -1.65 -9.15 12.76
N ILE A 82 -2.19 -8.83 11.57
CA ILE A 82 -1.43 -8.84 10.31
C ILE A 82 -0.43 -7.68 10.29
N VAL A 83 -0.83 -6.49 10.77
CA VAL A 83 0.04 -5.32 10.87
C VAL A 83 1.14 -5.56 11.91
N GLN A 84 0.80 -6.19 13.03
CA GLN A 84 1.76 -6.59 14.06
C GLN A 84 2.82 -7.55 13.50
N ALA A 85 2.40 -8.58 12.78
CA ALA A 85 3.32 -9.53 12.16
C ALA A 85 4.31 -8.83 11.20
N LEU A 86 3.85 -7.90 10.35
CA LEU A 86 4.77 -7.15 9.49
C LEU A 86 5.71 -6.26 10.31
N ARG A 87 5.22 -5.59 11.37
CA ARG A 87 6.09 -4.79 12.24
C ARG A 87 7.20 -5.62 12.88
N ASP A 88 6.90 -6.85 13.27
CA ASP A 88 7.90 -7.77 13.83
C ASP A 88 8.93 -8.14 12.75
N LYS A 89 8.50 -8.47 11.52
CA LYS A 89 9.41 -8.72 10.39
C LYS A 89 10.33 -7.53 10.10
N VAL A 90 9.77 -6.31 10.11
CA VAL A 90 10.56 -5.07 9.92
C VAL A 90 11.65 -4.96 10.97
N SER A 91 11.33 -5.26 12.23
CA SER A 91 12.29 -5.22 13.33
C SER A 91 13.38 -6.30 13.20
N VAL A 92 13.00 -7.55 12.94
CA VAL A 92 13.91 -8.70 12.86
C VAL A 92 14.86 -8.59 11.67
N LEU A 93 14.35 -8.13 10.52
CA LEU A 93 15.13 -8.00 9.28
C LEU A 93 15.88 -6.68 9.17
N GLY A 94 15.74 -5.76 10.14
CA GLY A 94 16.39 -4.46 10.11
C GLY A 94 15.92 -3.57 8.95
N ALA A 95 14.68 -3.74 8.50
CA ALA A 95 14.10 -2.95 7.43
C ALA A 95 13.70 -1.54 7.93
N GLN A 96 13.77 -0.56 7.04
CA GLN A 96 13.49 0.85 7.38
C GLN A 96 12.00 1.18 7.27
N LYS A 97 11.23 0.41 6.50
CA LYS A 97 9.78 0.60 6.35
C LYS A 97 9.06 -0.71 6.09
N GLY A 98 7.84 -0.82 6.60
CA GLY A 98 6.87 -1.84 6.22
C GLY A 98 5.65 -1.21 5.55
N MET A 99 5.11 -1.88 4.54
CA MET A 99 3.88 -1.48 3.85
C MET A 99 2.94 -2.67 3.68
N ILE A 100 1.64 -2.45 3.87
CA ILE A 100 0.60 -3.44 3.55
C ILE A 100 -0.26 -2.89 2.43
N PHE A 101 -0.30 -3.61 1.32
CA PHE A 101 -1.26 -3.39 0.25
C PHE A 101 -2.37 -4.43 0.39
N ALA A 102 -3.63 -3.98 0.40
CA ALA A 102 -4.79 -4.86 0.54
C ALA A 102 -5.87 -4.53 -0.49
N THR A 103 -6.59 -5.54 -0.96
CA THR A 103 -7.75 -5.34 -1.86
C THR A 103 -9.03 -4.94 -1.11
N VAL A 104 -8.96 -4.94 0.22
CA VAL A 104 -10.04 -4.61 1.15
C VAL A 104 -9.53 -3.57 2.16
N GLY A 105 -10.46 -2.99 2.94
CA GLY A 105 -10.10 -2.02 3.98
C GLY A 105 -9.37 -2.63 5.18
N PHE A 106 -9.10 -1.77 6.16
CA PHE A 106 -8.40 -2.12 7.40
C PHE A 106 -9.32 -1.89 8.60
N GLN A 107 -9.24 -2.75 9.62
CA GLN A 107 -9.95 -2.50 10.87
C GLN A 107 -9.40 -1.25 11.57
N LYS A 108 -10.22 -0.52 12.33
CA LYS A 108 -9.79 0.69 13.07
C LYS A 108 -8.54 0.43 13.92
N GLY A 109 -8.52 -0.67 14.68
CA GLY A 109 -7.37 -1.04 15.51
C GLY A 109 -6.10 -1.38 14.71
N ALA A 110 -6.23 -1.79 13.45
CA ALA A 110 -5.10 -2.00 12.53
C ALA A 110 -4.52 -0.66 12.06
N ILE A 111 -5.38 0.29 11.69
CA ILE A 111 -4.98 1.66 11.27
C ILE A 111 -4.27 2.39 12.42
N GLN A 112 -4.84 2.31 13.63
CA GLN A 112 -4.25 2.91 14.83
C GLN A 112 -2.86 2.34 15.14
N TYR A 113 -2.72 1.02 15.09
CA TYR A 113 -1.43 0.37 15.32
C TYR A 113 -0.42 0.75 14.22
N ALA A 114 -0.84 0.73 12.96
CA ALA A 114 0.02 1.06 11.83
C ALA A 114 0.63 2.47 11.96
N ARG A 115 -0.19 3.47 12.31
CA ARG A 115 0.26 4.83 12.60
C ARG A 115 1.30 4.88 13.72
N GLN A 116 1.05 4.23 14.85
CA GLN A 116 1.96 4.26 16.00
C GLN A 116 3.31 3.59 15.72
N HIS A 117 3.35 2.69 14.73
CA HIS A 117 4.52 1.87 14.41
C HIS A 117 5.09 2.14 13.01
N GLY A 118 4.68 3.23 12.35
CA GLY A 118 5.21 3.65 11.05
C GLY A 118 5.00 2.65 9.91
N ILE A 119 3.94 1.85 9.95
CA ILE A 119 3.58 0.90 8.88
C ILE A 119 2.58 1.59 7.94
N ALA A 120 2.89 1.63 6.65
CA ALA A 120 1.97 2.21 5.66
C ALA A 120 0.85 1.23 5.30
N LEU A 121 -0.39 1.71 5.23
CA LEU A 121 -1.55 0.91 4.82
C LEU A 121 -2.13 1.48 3.53
N VAL A 122 -2.20 0.65 2.48
CA VAL A 122 -2.72 1.06 1.18
C VAL A 122 -3.85 0.11 0.75
N ARG A 123 -5.05 0.65 0.55
CA ARG A 123 -6.15 -0.10 -0.07
C ARG A 123 -6.09 0.07 -1.57
N VAL A 124 -6.00 -1.02 -2.32
CA VAL A 124 -6.10 -1.02 -3.78
C VAL A 124 -7.56 -1.13 -4.19
N ALA A 125 -8.00 -0.26 -5.09
CA ALA A 125 -9.36 -0.17 -5.59
C ALA A 125 -9.39 0.06 -7.10
N ASP A 126 -10.57 -0.12 -7.71
CA ASP A 126 -10.81 0.28 -9.09
C ASP A 126 -10.55 1.79 -9.25
N GLY A 127 -9.86 2.18 -10.31
CA GLY A 127 -9.50 3.58 -10.52
C GLY A 127 -10.69 4.51 -10.69
N LYS A 128 -11.87 4.00 -11.05
CA LYS A 128 -13.11 4.81 -11.03
C LYS A 128 -13.38 5.43 -9.66
N THR A 129 -12.81 4.90 -8.58
CA THR A 129 -12.92 5.47 -7.23
C THR A 129 -12.22 6.82 -7.06
N SER A 130 -11.24 7.20 -7.90
CA SER A 130 -10.65 8.56 -7.87
C SER A 130 -11.47 9.59 -8.64
N TYR A 131 -12.52 9.19 -9.35
CA TYR A 131 -13.35 10.13 -10.09
C TYR A 131 -14.34 10.82 -9.14
N GLU A 132 -14.05 12.07 -8.78
CA GLU A 132 -14.94 12.91 -7.98
C GLU A 132 -15.72 13.90 -8.87
N THR A 133 -17.03 14.03 -8.63
CA THR A 133 -17.85 15.08 -9.22
C THR A 133 -18.43 15.98 -8.14
N ARG A 134 -18.54 17.28 -8.42
CA ARG A 134 -19.23 18.24 -7.54
C ARG A 134 -20.73 18.21 -7.86
N SER A 135 -21.41 17.09 -7.59
CA SER A 135 -22.86 16.94 -7.83
C SER A 135 -23.57 16.47 -6.57
N ALA A 136 -24.77 17.00 -6.32
CA ALA A 136 -25.68 16.52 -5.28
C ALA A 136 -26.39 15.22 -5.71
N ASP A 137 -26.44 14.95 -7.02
CA ASP A 137 -27.08 13.77 -7.60
C ASP A 137 -26.03 12.66 -7.79
N GLY A 138 -26.31 11.50 -7.22
CA GLY A 138 -25.35 10.41 -7.09
C GLY A 138 -25.10 9.61 -8.37
N HIS A 139 -23.84 9.22 -8.56
CA HIS A 139 -23.31 8.31 -9.58
C HIS A 139 -23.33 8.86 -11.02
N HIS A 140 -22.25 9.56 -11.39
CA HIS A 140 -21.88 9.78 -12.78
C HIS A 140 -20.76 8.80 -13.14
N GLU A 141 -20.93 8.02 -14.20
CA GLU A 141 -19.79 7.34 -14.79
C GLU A 141 -18.79 8.39 -15.29
N PRO A 142 -17.49 8.16 -15.14
CA PRO A 142 -16.50 9.04 -15.71
C PRO A 142 -16.70 9.15 -17.22
N PRO A 143 -16.63 10.36 -17.80
CA PRO A 143 -16.68 10.52 -19.23
C PRO A 143 -15.58 9.72 -19.93
N SER A 144 -15.86 9.19 -21.12
CA SER A 144 -14.94 8.33 -21.87
C SER A 144 -13.60 8.97 -22.24
N TRP A 145 -13.52 10.30 -22.23
CA TRP A 145 -12.29 11.06 -22.50
C TRP A 145 -11.39 11.25 -21.27
N VAL A 146 -11.85 10.90 -20.07
CA VAL A 146 -11.01 10.95 -18.86
C VAL A 146 -10.21 9.65 -18.80
N GLU A 147 -8.89 9.77 -18.93
CA GLU A 147 -8.00 8.64 -18.70
C GLU A 147 -7.93 8.34 -17.21
N ILE A 148 -8.51 7.19 -16.82
CA ILE A 148 -8.50 6.70 -15.45
C ILE A 148 -7.68 5.42 -15.41
N PRO A 149 -6.66 5.33 -14.54
CA PRO A 149 -5.89 4.11 -14.39
C PRO A 149 -6.81 2.96 -13.98
N LYS A 150 -6.53 1.74 -14.41
CA LYS A 150 -7.40 0.59 -14.07
C LYS A 150 -7.57 0.40 -12.56
N TYR A 151 -6.50 0.64 -11.80
CA TYR A 151 -6.47 0.53 -10.36
C TYR A 151 -5.69 1.69 -9.76
N ILE A 152 -6.05 2.05 -8.53
CA ILE A 152 -5.34 3.03 -7.70
C ILE A 152 -5.15 2.48 -6.29
N GLY A 153 -4.16 3.01 -5.58
CA GLY A 153 -4.02 2.84 -4.15
C GLY A 153 -4.68 4.00 -3.38
N TRP A 154 -5.14 3.71 -2.18
CA TRP A 154 -5.61 4.68 -1.20
C TRP A 154 -4.79 4.50 0.08
N LEU A 155 -3.84 5.41 0.31
CA LEU A 155 -3.07 5.47 1.55
C LEU A 155 -4.03 5.83 2.68
N THR A 156 -4.19 4.92 3.65
CA THR A 156 -5.14 5.03 4.75
C THR A 156 -4.38 5.29 6.05
N GLN A 157 -4.74 6.35 6.76
CA GLN A 157 -4.09 6.73 8.02
C GLN A 157 -5.08 7.34 9.02
N GLU A 158 -4.81 7.18 10.31
CA GLU A 158 -5.53 7.95 11.34
C GLU A 158 -4.91 9.35 11.45
N LYS A 159 -5.75 10.38 11.48
CA LYS A 159 -5.37 11.79 11.68
C LYS A 159 -5.27 12.12 13.17
N GLU A 160 -4.68 13.26 13.52
CA GLU A 160 -4.53 13.69 14.93
C GLU A 160 -5.85 13.76 15.72
N ASP A 161 -6.95 14.10 15.04
CA ASP A 161 -8.30 14.15 15.61
C ASP A 161 -8.97 12.76 15.74
N GLY A 162 -8.28 11.68 15.38
CA GLY A 162 -8.80 10.31 15.38
C GLY A 162 -9.68 9.95 14.17
N ALA A 163 -9.87 10.87 13.23
CA ALA A 163 -10.56 10.57 11.97
C ALA A 163 -9.66 9.75 11.03
N ILE A 164 -10.25 8.94 10.16
CA ILE A 164 -9.50 8.22 9.12
C ILE A 164 -9.37 9.13 7.90
N GLY A 165 -8.14 9.42 7.51
CA GLY A 165 -7.79 10.10 6.26
C GLY A 165 -7.42 9.11 5.17
N MET A 166 -7.67 9.51 3.92
CA MET A 166 -7.23 8.79 2.73
C MET A 166 -6.60 9.77 1.74
N SER A 167 -5.50 9.38 1.10
CA SER A 167 -4.93 10.05 -0.07
C SER A 167 -4.73 9.04 -1.19
N SER A 168 -4.92 9.48 -2.44
CA SER A 168 -4.74 8.62 -3.61
C SER A 168 -3.25 8.36 -3.87
N VAL A 169 -2.98 7.19 -4.42
CA VAL A 169 -1.67 6.68 -4.83
C VAL A 169 -1.87 6.16 -6.25
N ALA A 170 -1.51 6.94 -7.26
CA ALA A 170 -1.67 6.56 -8.66
C ALA A 170 -0.31 6.27 -9.33
N PRO A 171 -0.24 5.35 -10.32
CA PRO A 171 0.98 5.10 -11.06
C PRO A 171 1.61 6.38 -11.63
N GLY A 172 2.92 6.55 -11.46
CA GLY A 172 3.67 7.71 -11.97
C GLY A 172 3.61 8.98 -11.11
N GLU A 173 2.85 9.00 -10.02
CA GLU A 173 2.87 10.10 -9.05
C GLU A 173 3.98 9.88 -8.01
N THR A 174 4.94 10.80 -7.87
CA THR A 174 6.02 10.62 -6.88
C THR A 174 5.71 11.25 -5.52
N GLU A 175 4.72 12.13 -5.43
CA GLU A 175 4.40 12.87 -4.20
C GLU A 175 3.91 11.95 -3.09
N TYR A 176 3.18 10.87 -3.41
CA TYR A 176 2.70 9.95 -2.39
C TYR A 176 3.81 9.13 -1.73
N PHE A 177 4.97 8.93 -2.39
CA PHE A 177 6.11 8.28 -1.73
C PHE A 177 6.50 9.08 -0.48
N VAL A 178 6.49 10.41 -0.58
CA VAL A 178 6.76 11.28 0.56
C VAL A 178 5.75 11.01 1.68
N ASP A 179 4.47 10.87 1.37
CA ASP A 179 3.42 10.64 2.37
C ASP A 179 3.46 9.24 2.98
N ILE A 180 3.80 8.21 2.19
CA ILE A 180 4.06 6.85 2.68
C ILE A 180 5.23 6.84 3.67
N PHE A 181 6.32 7.55 3.35
CA PHE A 181 7.50 7.61 4.19
C PHE A 181 7.36 8.53 5.42
N LYS A 182 6.44 9.51 5.40
CA LYS A 182 6.14 10.41 6.55
C LYS A 182 5.39 9.73 7.70
N GLN A 183 4.76 8.57 7.49
CA GLN A 183 4.03 7.83 8.53
C GLN A 183 4.94 7.19 9.58
#